data_AF-A0A699ZYW0-F1
#
_entry.id   AF-A0A699ZYW0-F1
#
_cell.length_a   1.000
_cell.length_b   1.000
_cell.length_c   1.000
_cell.angle_alpha   90.00
_cell.angle_beta   90.00
_cell.angle_gamma   90.00
#
_symmetry.space_group_name_H-M   'P 1'
#
loop_
_entity.id
_entity.type
_entity.pdbx_description
1 polymer ?
#
loop_
_entity_poly.entity_id
_entity_poly.type
_entity_poly.pdbx_seq_one_letter_code
_entity_poly.pdbx_strand_id
1 'polypeptide(L)'
;MHRAGFGLVYPDDRASLSDSQGVRGERLLQPGTHTNPHWRRAHRALAEAVSFKKELVFTSYLSGDGVFLDMVLQFWSEFKYLGFGHFFVFGKDEAACRQVQEFSPDLSCVWDSVPVRPNSMGDPPLIWHMRWRMTGRLARLGYNIGSVDADMMLLSDPYVHLKSPPLSNMTVLCQEEAGMPYCNGGFMYVQNAAPDGPATWAFRFIAEITTRMMDDVPFMISLGKMKRETEHLCLTFDQVSHHPAPQ
;
A
#
# COMPACT_ATOMS: atom_id res chain seq x y z
N MET A 1 -18.83 17.18 -12.03
CA MET A 1 -17.36 17.02 -12.25
C MET A 1 -17.03 15.56 -12.03
N HIS A 2 -16.85 14.79 -13.10
CA HIS A 2 -16.56 13.34 -13.06
C HIS A 2 -15.07 13.10 -12.80
N ARG A 3 -14.70 12.23 -11.84
CA ARG A 3 -13.33 11.73 -11.69
C ARG A 3 -13.24 10.27 -11.22
N ALA A 4 -12.63 9.49 -12.12
CA ALA A 4 -11.70 8.36 -11.95
C ALA A 4 -11.94 7.26 -10.90
N GLY A 5 -12.45 6.11 -11.37
CA GLY A 5 -11.91 4.81 -10.94
C GLY A 5 -10.67 4.50 -11.77
N PHE A 6 -9.50 4.36 -11.14
CA PHE A 6 -8.27 3.95 -11.81
C PHE A 6 -8.03 2.47 -11.56
N GLY A 7 -8.29 1.66 -12.58
CA GLY A 7 -7.81 0.29 -12.61
C GLY A 7 -6.41 0.18 -13.16
N LEU A 8 -5.51 -0.38 -12.36
CA LEU A 8 -4.27 -0.95 -12.87
C LEU A 8 -4.65 -2.36 -13.36
N VAL A 9 -4.63 -2.59 -14.66
CA VAL A 9 -4.82 -3.92 -15.27
C VAL A 9 -3.52 -4.29 -15.98
N TYR A 10 -2.98 -5.48 -15.69
CA TYR A 10 -1.92 -6.13 -16.49
C TYR A 10 -2.54 -7.30 -17.26
N PRO A 11 -2.41 -7.36 -18.60
CA PRO A 11 -2.95 -8.49 -19.37
C PRO A 11 -1.98 -9.68 -19.38
N ASP A 12 -2.56 -10.88 -19.31
CA ASP A 12 -1.92 -12.18 -19.49
C ASP A 12 -2.31 -12.73 -20.89
N ASP A 13 -1.33 -13.17 -21.68
CA ASP A 13 -1.43 -13.39 -23.12
C ASP A 13 -2.06 -14.74 -23.49
N ARG A 14 -3.18 -14.74 -24.24
CA ARG A 14 -3.52 -15.79 -25.24
C ARG A 14 -4.70 -15.43 -26.19
N ALA A 15 -4.34 -15.25 -27.47
CA ALA A 15 -5.03 -15.65 -28.72
C ALA A 15 -6.21 -14.84 -29.36
N SER A 16 -5.85 -14.19 -30.49
CA SER A 16 -6.43 -14.16 -31.87
C SER A 16 -7.84 -13.60 -32.23
N LEU A 17 -7.82 -12.38 -32.81
CA LEU A 17 -8.37 -11.87 -34.10
C LEU A 17 -9.63 -12.47 -34.78
N SER A 18 -10.67 -11.64 -35.03
CA SER A 18 -11.00 -11.10 -36.39
C SER A 18 -12.19 -10.10 -36.39
N ASP A 19 -11.96 -8.95 -37.04
CA ASP A 19 -12.84 -8.00 -37.76
C ASP A 19 -14.00 -7.19 -37.12
N SER A 20 -13.76 -5.87 -37.16
CA SER A 20 -14.66 -4.73 -37.45
C SER A 20 -15.46 -4.06 -36.31
N GLN A 21 -15.24 -2.73 -36.21
CA GLN A 21 -15.91 -1.68 -35.42
C GLN A 21 -15.43 -1.39 -33.98
N GLY A 22 -14.89 -0.18 -33.78
CA GLY A 22 -14.62 0.45 -32.48
C GLY A 22 -13.14 0.79 -32.24
N VAL A 23 -12.76 2.07 -32.30
CA VAL A 23 -11.36 2.51 -32.09
C VAL A 23 -10.98 2.41 -30.61
N ARG A 24 -10.48 1.23 -30.21
CA ARG A 24 -9.60 1.00 -29.04
C ARG A 24 -8.15 1.02 -29.52
N GLY A 25 -7.31 1.80 -28.86
CA GLY A 25 -5.88 1.88 -29.17
C GLY A 25 -5.05 0.96 -28.27
N GLU A 26 -4.81 -0.27 -28.72
CA GLU A 26 -3.76 -1.16 -28.20
C GLU A 26 -2.56 -1.15 -29.15
N ARG A 27 -1.35 -1.01 -28.60
CA ARG A 27 -0.10 -1.28 -29.32
C ARG A 27 0.92 -1.84 -28.32
N LEU A 28 1.25 -3.11 -28.47
CA LEU A 28 2.19 -3.89 -27.64
C LEU A 28 3.62 -3.80 -28.18
N LEU A 29 4.59 -3.64 -27.28
CA LEU A 29 6.03 -3.79 -27.51
C LEU A 29 6.65 -4.64 -26.37
N GLN A 30 7.71 -5.37 -26.72
CA GLN A 30 8.33 -6.48 -26.01
C GLN A 30 9.00 -6.16 -24.65
N PRO A 31 9.30 -7.18 -23.82
CA PRO A 31 9.75 -7.00 -22.44
C PRO A 31 11.27 -6.83 -22.32
N GLY A 32 11.69 -5.82 -21.56
CA GLY A 32 13.08 -5.63 -21.15
C GLY A 32 13.21 -4.57 -20.05
N THR A 33 13.90 -4.94 -18.97
CA THR A 33 14.44 -4.10 -17.86
C THR A 33 13.46 -3.55 -16.81
N HIS A 34 13.92 -3.57 -15.54
CA HIS A 34 13.26 -3.13 -14.28
C HIS A 34 12.82 -1.65 -14.22
N THR A 35 12.75 -0.95 -15.35
CA THR A 35 12.29 0.42 -15.46
C THR A 35 10.91 0.46 -16.09
N ASN A 36 9.89 -0.07 -15.43
CA ASN A 36 8.52 0.04 -15.95
C ASN A 36 7.94 1.44 -15.60
N PRO A 37 7.77 2.38 -16.55
CA PRO A 37 7.36 3.76 -16.27
C PRO A 37 5.86 3.91 -15.98
N HIS A 38 5.08 2.84 -16.13
CA HIS A 38 3.61 2.90 -16.06
C HIS A 38 3.10 3.03 -14.62
N TRP A 39 3.67 2.31 -13.66
CA TRP A 39 3.26 2.44 -12.26
C TRP A 39 3.53 3.86 -11.74
N ARG A 40 4.66 4.46 -12.11
CA ARG A 40 5.01 5.84 -11.69
C ARG A 40 3.97 6.85 -12.14
N ARG A 41 3.45 6.70 -13.36
CA ARG A 41 2.40 7.58 -13.89
C ARG A 41 1.10 7.42 -13.12
N ALA A 42 0.66 6.19 -12.85
CA ALA A 42 -0.58 5.94 -12.13
C ALA A 42 -0.52 6.44 -10.67
N HIS A 43 0.56 6.15 -9.95
CA HIS A 43 0.73 6.61 -8.56
C HIS A 43 0.86 8.14 -8.49
N ARG A 44 1.51 8.75 -9.47
CA ARG A 44 1.58 10.21 -9.59
C ARG A 44 0.20 10.82 -9.84
N ALA A 45 -0.58 10.26 -10.76
CA ALA A 45 -1.92 10.74 -11.07
C ALA A 45 -2.85 10.65 -9.84
N LEU A 46 -2.81 9.54 -9.10
CA LEU A 46 -3.50 9.40 -7.82
C LEU A 46 -3.07 10.50 -6.84
N ALA A 47 -1.77 10.62 -6.62
CA ALA A 47 -1.23 11.53 -5.62
C ALA A 47 -1.54 13.01 -5.96
N GLU A 48 -1.46 13.39 -7.23
CA GLU A 48 -1.85 14.73 -7.71
C GLU A 48 -3.35 14.98 -7.60
N ALA A 49 -4.19 13.95 -7.73
CA ALA A 49 -5.64 14.08 -7.62
C ALA A 49 -6.13 14.18 -6.17
N VAL A 50 -5.47 13.50 -5.23
CA VAL A 50 -5.95 13.32 -3.85
C VAL A 50 -5.17 14.18 -2.85
N SER A 51 -3.86 14.36 -3.01
CA SER A 51 -3.03 14.95 -1.94
C SER A 51 -3.37 16.41 -1.62
N PHE A 52 -3.09 16.80 -0.38
CA PHE A 52 -3.10 18.19 0.06
C PHE A 52 -1.74 18.55 0.64
N LYS A 53 -1.04 19.55 0.08
CA LYS A 53 0.31 19.94 0.52
C LYS A 53 1.29 18.76 0.60
N LYS A 54 1.21 17.84 -0.37
CA LYS A 54 1.99 16.58 -0.41
C LYS A 54 1.66 15.57 0.68
N GLU A 55 0.60 15.78 1.46
CA GLU A 55 0.07 14.81 2.42
C GLU A 55 -0.94 13.87 1.74
N LEU A 56 -0.84 12.58 2.02
CA LEU A 56 -1.81 11.55 1.66
C LEU A 56 -2.05 10.65 2.87
N VAL A 57 -3.29 10.26 3.10
CA VAL A 57 -3.62 9.19 4.04
C VAL A 57 -4.34 8.07 3.30
N PHE A 58 -4.09 6.81 3.67
CA PHE A 58 -4.83 5.70 3.12
C PHE A 58 -5.00 4.57 4.12
N THR A 59 -6.10 3.84 3.95
CA THR A 59 -6.34 2.53 4.57
C THR A 59 -6.42 1.46 3.49
N SER A 60 -6.33 0.19 3.89
CA SER A 60 -6.47 -0.94 2.97
C SER A 60 -7.82 -1.61 3.13
N TYR A 61 -8.41 -2.08 2.02
CA TYR A 61 -9.68 -2.80 2.02
C TYR A 61 -9.54 -4.15 1.33
N LEU A 62 -9.79 -5.23 2.07
CA LEU A 62 -9.40 -6.59 1.70
C LEU A 62 -10.41 -7.32 0.82
N SER A 63 -11.70 -7.08 1.00
CA SER A 63 -12.73 -7.95 0.43
C SER A 63 -13.68 -7.18 -0.48
N GLY A 64 -14.25 -7.87 -1.47
CA GLY A 64 -15.39 -7.37 -2.25
C GLY A 64 -16.75 -7.85 -1.70
N ASP A 65 -16.76 -8.42 -0.49
CA ASP A 65 -17.94 -9.03 0.15
C ASP A 65 -18.57 -8.16 1.24
N GLY A 66 -17.99 -6.99 1.52
CA GLY A 66 -18.51 -6.00 2.48
C GLY A 66 -17.96 -6.13 3.89
N VAL A 67 -17.19 -7.18 4.19
CA VAL A 67 -16.60 -7.37 5.53
C VAL A 67 -15.59 -6.26 5.83
N PHE A 68 -15.79 -5.53 6.93
CA PHE A 68 -15.02 -4.34 7.35
C PHE A 68 -15.17 -3.09 6.46
N LEU A 69 -16.10 -3.08 5.51
CA LEU A 69 -16.38 -1.89 4.70
C LEU A 69 -16.90 -0.74 5.56
N ASP A 70 -17.72 -1.07 6.56
CA ASP A 70 -18.24 -0.13 7.56
C ASP A 70 -17.14 0.63 8.28
N MET A 71 -16.05 -0.05 8.65
CA MET A 71 -14.87 0.56 9.29
C MET A 71 -14.16 1.54 8.34
N VAL A 72 -13.96 1.16 7.07
CA VAL A 72 -13.37 2.04 6.05
C VAL A 72 -14.21 3.30 5.83
N LEU A 73 -15.53 3.13 5.74
CA LEU A 73 -16.47 4.24 5.54
C LEU A 73 -16.60 5.11 6.79
N GLN A 74 -16.53 4.53 7.99
CA GLN A 74 -16.45 5.27 9.25
C GLN A 74 -15.22 6.17 9.26
N PHE A 75 -14.03 5.61 9.02
CA PHE A 75 -12.79 6.39 9.02
C PHE A 75 -12.84 7.52 7.98
N TRP A 76 -13.37 7.25 6.78
CA TRP A 76 -13.58 8.28 5.76
C TRP A 76 -14.54 9.38 6.23
N SER A 77 -15.63 9.03 6.91
CA SER A 77 -16.59 9.98 7.47
C SER A 77 -15.92 10.90 8.50
N GLU A 78 -15.09 10.35 9.38
CA GLU A 78 -14.33 11.11 10.38
C GLU A 78 -13.31 12.06 9.71
N PHE A 79 -12.60 11.58 8.69
CA PHE A 79 -11.68 12.39 7.90
C PHE A 79 -12.38 13.59 7.26
N LYS A 80 -13.56 13.36 6.66
CA LYS A 80 -14.41 14.42 6.09
C LYS A 80 -14.92 15.38 7.16
N TYR A 81 -15.35 14.88 8.31
CA TYR A 81 -15.86 15.69 9.41
C TYR A 81 -14.80 16.69 9.90
N LEU A 82 -13.54 16.28 9.93
CA LEU A 82 -12.39 17.14 10.28
C LEU A 82 -11.94 18.05 9.12
N GLY A 83 -12.61 18.02 7.97
CA GLY A 83 -12.33 18.88 6.82
C GLY A 83 -11.17 18.41 5.95
N PHE A 84 -10.77 17.14 6.06
CA PHE A 84 -9.70 16.58 5.23
C PHE A 84 -10.25 15.88 3.98
N GLY A 85 -9.55 16.06 2.85
CA GLY A 85 -9.89 15.45 1.57
C GLY A 85 -8.79 14.57 0.97
N HIS A 86 -7.61 14.51 1.60
CA HIS A 86 -6.44 13.82 1.07
C HIS A 86 -6.35 12.36 1.51
N PHE A 87 -7.47 11.65 1.37
CA PHE A 87 -7.61 10.25 1.73
C PHE A 87 -7.99 9.38 0.52
N PHE A 88 -7.45 8.16 0.45
CA PHE A 88 -7.88 7.16 -0.52
C PHE A 88 -7.92 5.76 0.12
N VAL A 89 -8.66 4.85 -0.50
CA VAL A 89 -8.68 3.43 -0.13
C VAL A 89 -7.78 2.65 -1.06
N PHE A 90 -6.96 1.77 -0.50
CA PHE A 90 -6.18 0.79 -1.24
C PHE A 90 -6.88 -0.57 -1.21
N GLY A 91 -7.66 -0.86 -2.24
CA GLY A 91 -8.35 -2.14 -2.40
C GLY A 91 -7.39 -3.26 -2.79
N LYS A 92 -7.68 -4.49 -2.32
CA LYS A 92 -6.99 -5.71 -2.76
C LYS A 92 -7.07 -5.87 -4.28
N ASP A 93 -8.24 -5.61 -4.85
CA ASP A 93 -8.54 -5.75 -6.26
C ASP A 93 -9.59 -4.73 -6.73
N GLU A 94 -9.98 -4.84 -7.99
CA GLU A 94 -11.00 -4.00 -8.61
C GLU A 94 -12.37 -4.15 -7.94
N ALA A 95 -12.74 -5.36 -7.52
CA ALA A 95 -14.05 -5.62 -6.93
C ALA A 95 -14.19 -4.90 -5.58
N ALA A 96 -13.14 -4.94 -4.75
CA ALA A 96 -13.07 -4.18 -3.51
C ALA A 96 -13.27 -2.67 -3.75
N CYS A 97 -12.61 -2.10 -4.76
CA CYS A 97 -12.77 -0.68 -5.08
C CYS A 97 -14.13 -0.32 -5.66
N ARG A 98 -14.73 -1.18 -6.49
CA ARG A 98 -16.10 -0.96 -6.99
C ARG A 98 -17.09 -0.91 -5.84
N GLN A 99 -16.97 -1.82 -4.88
CA GLN A 99 -17.83 -1.83 -3.70
C GLN A 99 -17.69 -0.56 -2.87
N VAL A 100 -16.46 -0.08 -2.61
CA VAL A 100 -16.24 1.22 -1.93
C VAL A 100 -16.97 2.36 -2.67
N GLN A 101 -16.87 2.38 -3.99
CA GLN A 101 -17.49 3.42 -4.82
C GLN A 101 -19.01 3.33 -4.92
N GLU A 102 -19.61 2.15 -4.71
CA GLU A 102 -21.07 2.00 -4.62
C GLU A 102 -21.65 2.76 -3.43
N PHE A 103 -20.94 2.77 -2.29
CA PHE A 103 -21.38 3.43 -1.06
C PHE A 103 -20.87 4.86 -0.92
N SER A 104 -19.66 5.15 -1.40
CA SER A 104 -19.07 6.50 -1.37
C SER A 104 -18.45 6.83 -2.72
N PRO A 105 -19.25 7.30 -3.70
CA PRO A 105 -18.77 7.64 -5.04
C PRO A 105 -17.71 8.75 -5.08
N ASP A 106 -17.62 9.54 -4.00
CA ASP A 106 -16.63 10.60 -3.78
C ASP A 106 -15.30 10.07 -3.21
N LEU A 107 -15.26 8.84 -2.69
CA LEU A 107 -14.07 8.25 -2.10
C LEU A 107 -13.17 7.66 -3.19
N SER A 108 -11.94 8.19 -3.28
CA SER A 108 -10.93 7.64 -4.18
C SER A 108 -10.53 6.24 -3.74
N CYS A 109 -10.54 5.28 -4.67
CA CYS A 109 -10.04 3.93 -4.43
C CYS A 109 -9.11 3.49 -5.56
N VAL A 110 -8.02 2.82 -5.19
CA VAL A 110 -7.05 2.25 -6.11
C VAL A 110 -6.68 0.84 -5.69
N TRP A 111 -6.24 0.02 -6.64
CA TRP A 111 -5.71 -1.31 -6.38
C TRP A 111 -4.45 -1.54 -7.20
N ASP A 112 -3.66 -2.56 -6.84
CA ASP A 112 -2.46 -2.95 -7.57
C ASP A 112 -2.66 -4.36 -8.15
N SER A 113 -2.56 -4.48 -9.48
CA SER A 113 -2.72 -5.75 -10.18
C SER A 113 -1.42 -6.53 -10.34
N VAL A 114 -0.33 -6.11 -9.66
CA VAL A 114 0.88 -6.93 -9.62
C VAL A 114 0.51 -8.34 -9.14
N PRO A 115 0.76 -9.38 -9.96
CA PRO A 115 0.35 -10.73 -9.64
C PRO A 115 1.09 -11.20 -8.39
N VAL A 116 0.33 -11.81 -7.50
CA VAL A 116 0.83 -12.48 -6.31
C VAL A 116 0.92 -13.95 -6.67
N ARG A 117 2.07 -14.58 -6.43
CA ARG A 117 2.19 -16.02 -6.72
C ARG A 117 1.08 -16.78 -5.99
N PRO A 118 0.35 -17.70 -6.66
CA PRO A 118 -0.59 -18.57 -5.98
C PRO A 118 0.07 -19.25 -4.77
N ASN A 119 -0.62 -19.28 -3.63
CA ASN A 119 -0.14 -19.85 -2.36
C ASN A 119 1.08 -19.17 -1.70
N SER A 120 1.58 -18.03 -2.21
CA SER A 120 2.72 -17.35 -1.59
C SER A 120 2.37 -16.59 -0.31
N MET A 121 1.13 -16.11 -0.18
CA MET A 121 0.62 -15.39 0.99
C MET A 121 -0.88 -15.62 1.16
N GLY A 122 -1.33 -15.78 2.41
CA GLY A 122 -2.74 -15.59 2.75
C GLY A 122 -3.16 -14.12 2.55
N ASP A 123 -4.47 -13.87 2.56
CA ASP A 123 -5.03 -12.54 2.29
C ASP A 123 -4.50 -11.41 3.21
N PRO A 124 -4.42 -11.58 4.56
CA PRO A 124 -3.90 -10.51 5.43
C PRO A 124 -2.40 -10.21 5.22
N PRO A 125 -1.49 -11.20 5.16
CA PRO A 125 -0.09 -10.98 4.78
C PRO A 125 0.08 -10.22 3.46
N LEU A 126 -0.72 -10.56 2.45
CA LEU A 126 -0.65 -9.95 1.13
C LEU A 126 -0.95 -8.45 1.20
N ILE A 127 -2.05 -8.05 1.83
CA ILE A 127 -2.42 -6.63 1.85
C ILE A 127 -1.40 -5.78 2.62
N TRP A 128 -0.81 -6.33 3.69
CA TRP A 128 0.27 -5.66 4.41
C TRP A 128 1.51 -5.47 3.54
N HIS A 129 1.92 -6.49 2.79
CA HIS A 129 3.01 -6.36 1.82
C HIS A 129 2.70 -5.26 0.77
N MET A 130 1.51 -5.29 0.19
CA MET A 130 1.09 -4.32 -0.82
C MET A 130 1.05 -2.89 -0.24
N ARG A 131 0.62 -2.73 1.01
CA ARG A 131 0.57 -1.46 1.75
C ARG A 131 1.96 -0.84 1.94
N TRP A 132 2.97 -1.65 2.31
CA TRP A 132 4.35 -1.18 2.40
C TRP A 132 4.94 -0.82 1.04
N ARG A 133 4.62 -1.59 0.01
CA ARG A 133 5.00 -1.29 -1.38
C ARG A 133 4.38 0.03 -1.86
N MET A 134 3.10 0.26 -1.60
CA MET A 134 2.40 1.51 -1.91
C MET A 134 3.06 2.70 -1.20
N THR A 135 3.32 2.56 0.11
CA THR A 135 4.02 3.58 0.91
C THR A 135 5.38 3.93 0.30
N GLY A 136 6.22 2.93 0.00
CA GLY A 136 7.54 3.17 -0.60
C GLY A 136 7.46 3.85 -1.97
N ARG A 137 6.48 3.48 -2.80
CA ARG A 137 6.26 4.09 -4.12
C ARG A 137 5.81 5.55 -4.02
N LEU A 138 4.90 5.89 -3.10
CA LEU A 138 4.46 7.26 -2.86
C LEU A 138 5.55 8.11 -2.22
N ALA A 139 6.31 7.54 -1.27
CA ALA A 139 7.43 8.23 -0.63
C ALA A 139 8.50 8.61 -1.67
N ARG A 140 8.77 7.70 -2.62
CA ARG A 140 9.69 7.96 -3.73
C ARG A 140 9.25 9.11 -4.64
N LEU A 141 7.94 9.41 -4.68
CA LEU A 141 7.39 10.54 -5.41
C LEU A 141 7.41 11.85 -4.60
N GLY A 142 7.90 11.82 -3.35
CA GLY A 142 8.02 12.97 -2.46
C GLY A 142 6.72 13.34 -1.74
N TYR A 143 5.83 12.37 -1.50
CA TYR A 143 4.61 12.56 -0.72
C TYR A 143 4.82 12.07 0.71
N ASN A 144 4.30 12.79 1.68
CA ASN A 144 4.15 12.32 3.05
C ASN A 144 2.92 11.41 3.12
N ILE A 145 3.02 10.31 3.87
CA ILE A 145 2.06 9.21 3.81
C ILE A 145 1.63 8.82 5.21
N GLY A 146 0.35 8.96 5.52
CA GLY A 146 -0.32 8.23 6.59
C GLY A 146 -0.85 6.91 6.06
N SER A 147 -0.36 5.80 6.57
CA SER A 147 -0.97 4.51 6.36
C SER A 147 -1.64 4.13 7.67
N VAL A 148 -2.94 3.88 7.64
CA VAL A 148 -3.72 3.53 8.84
C VAL A 148 -4.49 2.23 8.64
N ASP A 149 -4.77 1.50 9.71
CA ASP A 149 -5.75 0.41 9.67
C ASP A 149 -7.18 1.00 9.65
N ALA A 150 -8.14 0.22 9.17
CA ALA A 150 -9.52 0.67 9.04
C ALA A 150 -10.25 0.75 10.39
N ASP A 151 -9.79 0.01 11.40
CA ASP A 151 -10.31 -0.01 12.77
C ASP A 151 -9.75 1.11 13.67
N MET A 152 -9.04 2.07 13.07
CA MET A 152 -8.62 3.29 13.74
C MET A 152 -9.76 4.31 13.82
N MET A 153 -9.67 5.21 14.79
CA MET A 153 -10.59 6.34 14.95
C MET A 153 -9.81 7.65 15.01
N LEU A 154 -10.23 8.64 14.23
CA LEU A 154 -9.61 9.96 14.19
C LEU A 154 -10.43 10.98 14.99
N LEU A 155 -9.99 11.22 16.22
CA LEU A 155 -10.71 12.08 17.18
C LEU A 155 -10.47 13.59 16.98
N SER A 156 -9.37 13.97 16.33
CA SER A 156 -8.98 15.37 16.13
C SER A 156 -7.99 15.49 14.97
N ASP A 157 -7.65 16.72 14.58
CA ASP A 157 -6.60 16.99 13.60
C ASP A 157 -5.25 16.37 14.05
N PRO A 158 -4.74 15.32 13.37
CA PRO A 158 -3.50 14.66 13.77
C PRO A 158 -2.27 15.53 13.45
N TYR A 159 -2.39 16.47 12.50
CA TYR A 159 -1.26 17.29 12.05
C TYR A 159 -0.78 18.28 13.10
N VAL A 160 -1.64 18.71 14.02
CA VAL A 160 -1.23 19.53 15.17
C VAL A 160 -0.13 18.84 15.97
N HIS A 161 -0.17 17.51 16.09
CA HIS A 161 0.83 16.73 16.80
C HIS A 161 1.98 16.30 15.88
N LEU A 162 1.67 15.78 14.69
CA LEU A 162 2.68 15.27 13.75
C LEU A 162 3.64 16.37 13.26
N LYS A 163 3.14 17.61 13.14
CA LYS A 163 3.93 18.76 12.67
C LYS A 163 4.54 19.59 13.80
N SER A 164 4.37 19.19 15.06
CA SER A 164 4.93 19.88 16.23
C SER A 164 6.03 19.06 16.91
N PRO A 165 6.97 19.70 17.63
CA PRO A 165 7.95 18.98 18.45
C PRO A 165 7.27 18.09 19.50
N PRO A 166 7.84 16.91 19.83
CA PRO A 166 9.10 16.37 19.30
C PRO A 166 8.96 15.61 17.96
N LEU A 167 7.73 15.43 17.44
CA LEU A 167 7.46 14.56 16.29
C LEU A 167 7.81 15.20 14.94
N SER A 168 7.86 16.53 14.87
CA SER A 168 8.09 17.29 13.63
C SER A 168 9.40 16.95 12.89
N ASN A 169 10.39 16.36 13.58
CA ASN A 169 11.66 15.97 12.97
C ASN A 169 11.79 14.46 12.74
N MET A 170 10.76 13.67 13.07
CA MET A 170 10.76 12.23 12.83
C MET A 170 10.39 11.94 11.38
N THR A 171 11.19 11.13 10.68
CA THR A 171 10.94 10.77 9.28
C THR A 171 9.90 9.66 9.14
N VAL A 172 9.90 8.70 10.06
CA VAL A 172 8.93 7.62 10.13
C VAL A 172 8.46 7.53 11.56
N LEU A 173 7.14 7.61 11.74
CA LEU A 173 6.44 7.38 12.99
C LEU A 173 5.63 6.11 12.79
N CYS A 174 5.66 5.19 13.75
CA CYS A 174 4.69 4.11 13.78
C CYS A 174 4.28 3.75 15.19
N GLN A 175 3.08 3.20 15.27
CA GLN A 175 2.53 2.63 16.46
C GLN A 175 3.36 1.41 16.87
N GLU A 176 3.62 1.32 18.17
CA GLU A 176 4.18 0.12 18.80
C GLU A 176 3.06 -0.90 19.03
N GLU A 177 3.35 -2.18 18.84
CA GLU A 177 2.40 -3.26 19.12
C GLU A 177 2.75 -3.95 20.44
N ALA A 178 2.02 -3.63 21.50
CA ALA A 178 1.97 -4.44 22.72
C ALA A 178 3.35 -4.83 23.32
N GLY A 179 4.31 -3.91 23.39
CA GLY A 179 5.65 -4.19 23.93
C GLY A 179 6.64 -4.79 22.92
N MET A 180 6.21 -5.03 21.69
CA MET A 180 7.03 -5.74 20.71
C MET A 180 7.88 -4.77 19.87
N PRO A 181 9.12 -5.16 19.52
CA PRO A 181 10.06 -4.29 18.80
C PRO A 181 9.77 -4.21 17.30
N TYR A 182 8.50 -4.23 16.88
CA TYR A 182 8.09 -4.09 15.48
C TYR A 182 7.10 -2.95 15.27
N CYS A 183 7.15 -2.42 14.05
CA CYS A 183 6.33 -1.32 13.59
C CYS A 183 4.94 -1.83 13.22
N ASN A 184 3.93 -1.48 14.02
CA ASN A 184 2.56 -1.90 13.77
C ASN A 184 1.96 -1.20 12.54
N GLY A 185 1.04 -1.90 11.87
CA GLY A 185 0.28 -1.37 10.74
C GLY A 185 -0.81 -0.36 11.14
N GLY A 186 -1.35 -0.41 12.35
CA GLY A 186 -2.47 0.42 12.84
C GLY A 186 -2.32 1.90 12.52
N PHE A 187 -1.16 2.47 12.86
CA PHE A 187 -0.81 3.82 12.46
C PHE A 187 0.66 3.90 12.07
N MET A 188 0.92 4.34 10.85
CA MET A 188 2.25 4.69 10.37
C MET A 188 2.19 6.00 9.60
N TYR A 189 3.15 6.88 9.84
CA TYR A 189 3.26 8.16 9.16
C TYR A 189 4.69 8.43 8.68
N VAL A 190 4.83 8.69 7.38
CA VAL A 190 6.07 9.14 6.73
C VAL A 190 6.02 10.64 6.55
N GLN A 191 7.04 11.33 7.07
CA GLN A 191 7.23 12.77 6.95
C GLN A 191 8.56 13.08 6.27
N ASN A 192 8.61 14.23 5.58
CA ASN A 192 9.78 14.70 4.84
C ASN A 192 10.25 13.67 3.80
N ALA A 193 9.29 13.04 3.12
CA ALA A 193 9.57 12.05 2.10
C ALA A 193 10.36 12.68 0.94
N ALA A 194 11.41 12.00 0.51
CA ALA A 194 12.23 12.40 -0.62
C ALA A 194 12.59 11.16 -1.46
N PRO A 195 12.79 11.32 -2.78
CA PRO A 195 13.05 10.18 -3.69
C PRO A 195 14.18 9.25 -3.25
N ASP A 196 15.22 9.80 -2.63
CA ASP A 196 16.39 9.08 -2.13
C ASP A 196 16.53 9.21 -0.60
N GLY A 197 15.43 9.55 0.08
CA GLY A 197 15.37 9.73 1.53
C GLY A 197 15.32 8.40 2.30
N PRO A 198 15.56 8.45 3.62
CA PRO A 198 15.65 7.25 4.46
C PRO A 198 14.35 6.44 4.48
N ALA A 199 13.18 7.10 4.51
CA ALA A 199 11.90 6.39 4.44
C ALA A 199 11.72 5.63 3.12
N THR A 200 12.05 6.25 1.99
CA THR A 200 11.96 5.58 0.68
C THR A 200 12.89 4.37 0.61
N TRP A 201 14.11 4.48 1.14
CA TRP A 201 15.02 3.35 1.23
C TRP A 201 14.45 2.23 2.12
N ALA A 202 13.96 2.56 3.31
CA ALA A 202 13.42 1.59 4.27
C ALA A 202 12.22 0.82 3.70
N PHE A 203 11.20 1.53 3.19
CA PHE A 203 10.01 0.86 2.64
C PHE A 203 10.28 0.09 1.35
N ARG A 204 11.25 0.55 0.53
CA ARG A 204 11.73 -0.24 -0.61
C ARG A 204 12.37 -1.54 -0.13
N PHE A 205 13.24 -1.47 0.88
CA PHE A 205 13.90 -2.64 1.44
C PHE A 205 12.88 -3.62 2.04
N ILE A 206 11.91 -3.14 2.83
CA ILE A 206 10.82 -3.94 3.41
C ILE A 206 10.03 -4.67 2.30
N ALA A 207 9.66 -3.96 1.23
CA ALA A 207 8.95 -4.57 0.11
C ALA A 207 9.83 -5.61 -0.59
N GLU A 208 11.08 -5.27 -0.93
CA GLU A 208 11.99 -6.18 -1.64
C GLU A 208 12.33 -7.44 -0.83
N ILE A 209 12.64 -7.31 0.47
CA ILE A 209 12.98 -8.47 1.30
C ILE A 209 11.78 -9.40 1.46
N THR A 210 10.58 -8.85 1.63
CA THR A 210 9.36 -9.66 1.71
C THR A 210 9.15 -10.43 0.41
N THR A 211 9.28 -9.78 -0.75
CA THR A 211 9.16 -10.48 -2.05
C THR A 211 10.24 -11.56 -2.23
N ARG A 212 11.49 -11.32 -1.82
CA ARG A 212 12.55 -12.33 -1.91
C ARG A 212 12.29 -13.52 -1.00
N MET A 213 11.80 -13.27 0.22
CA MET A 213 11.41 -14.34 1.13
C MET A 213 10.27 -15.17 0.53
N MET A 214 9.31 -14.54 -0.17
CA MET A 214 8.23 -15.25 -0.87
C MET A 214 8.72 -16.12 -2.03
N ASP A 215 9.87 -15.78 -2.62
CA ASP A 215 10.45 -16.55 -3.71
C ASP A 215 11.14 -17.84 -3.22
N ASP A 216 11.47 -17.96 -1.92
CA ASP A 216 12.24 -19.07 -1.34
C ASP A 216 11.68 -19.57 0.01
N VAL A 217 10.40 -19.90 0.02
CA VAL A 217 9.69 -20.48 1.18
C VAL A 217 10.37 -21.73 1.74
N PRO A 218 10.83 -22.70 0.92
CA PRO A 218 11.51 -23.90 1.42
C PRO A 218 12.79 -23.58 2.19
N PHE A 219 13.58 -22.60 1.74
CA PHE A 219 14.77 -22.15 2.46
C PHE A 219 14.41 -21.53 3.80
N MET A 220 13.38 -20.67 3.87
CA MET A 220 12.93 -20.06 5.12
C MET A 220 12.45 -21.09 6.15
N ILE A 221 11.76 -22.15 5.69
CA ILE A 221 11.38 -23.30 6.52
C ILE A 221 12.64 -24.05 6.99
N SER A 222 13.62 -24.26 6.11
CA SER A 222 14.87 -24.97 6.44
C SER A 222 15.69 -24.26 7.53
N LEU A 223 15.61 -22.93 7.60
CA LEU A 223 16.25 -22.13 8.64
C LEU A 223 15.53 -22.18 10.01
N GLY A 224 14.39 -22.86 10.11
CA GLY A 224 13.53 -22.86 11.32
C GLY A 224 12.92 -21.48 11.61
N LYS A 225 13.00 -20.57 10.65
CA LYS A 225 12.53 -19.18 10.74
C LYS A 225 11.06 -19.02 10.37
N MET A 226 10.47 -20.07 9.81
CA MET A 226 9.07 -20.18 9.44
C MET A 226 8.59 -21.60 9.75
N LYS A 227 7.44 -21.77 10.43
CA LYS A 227 6.92 -23.11 10.72
C LYS A 227 6.06 -23.66 9.58
N ARG A 228 5.39 -22.78 8.82
CA ARG A 228 4.47 -23.11 7.71
C ARG A 228 4.46 -22.00 6.66
N GLU A 229 4.16 -22.34 5.40
CA GLU A 229 4.07 -21.39 4.27
C GLU A 229 3.12 -20.20 4.53
N THR A 230 2.10 -20.38 5.39
CA THR A 230 1.11 -19.36 5.73
C THR A 230 1.59 -18.31 6.74
N GLU A 231 2.75 -18.48 7.38
CA GLU A 231 3.27 -17.59 8.44
C GLU A 231 4.16 -16.46 7.89
N HIS A 232 4.04 -16.18 6.60
CA HIS A 232 5.02 -15.49 5.77
C HIS A 232 5.32 -14.01 6.11
N LEU A 233 4.50 -13.33 6.92
CA LEU A 233 4.70 -11.90 7.24
C LEU A 233 4.63 -11.52 8.72
N CYS A 234 4.09 -12.34 9.61
CA CYS A 234 4.05 -11.96 11.03
C CYS A 234 5.44 -12.01 11.68
N LEU A 235 6.43 -12.67 11.05
CA LEU A 235 7.75 -12.93 11.63
C LEU A 235 8.91 -12.19 10.93
N THR A 236 8.65 -11.51 9.81
CA THR A 236 9.74 -10.98 8.96
C THR A 236 10.27 -9.61 9.40
N PHE A 237 9.52 -8.86 10.22
CA PHE A 237 10.05 -7.68 10.92
C PHE A 237 11.05 -8.07 12.02
N ASP A 238 10.86 -9.21 12.68
CA ASP A 238 11.68 -9.66 13.82
C ASP A 238 13.06 -10.21 13.43
N GLN A 239 13.25 -10.63 12.18
CA GLN A 239 14.46 -11.38 11.79
C GLN A 239 15.56 -10.52 11.16
N VAL A 240 15.23 -9.32 10.69
CA VAL A 240 16.22 -8.39 10.12
C VAL A 240 16.95 -7.61 11.22
N SER A 241 16.32 -7.42 12.38
CA SER A 241 16.84 -6.69 13.54
C SER A 241 17.66 -7.54 14.52
N HIS A 242 17.71 -8.86 14.35
CA HIS A 242 18.43 -9.80 15.22
C HIS A 242 19.67 -10.42 14.57
N HIS A 243 20.48 -9.63 13.88
CA HIS A 243 21.90 -9.98 13.74
C HIS A 243 22.63 -9.58 15.03
N PRO A 244 23.18 -10.53 15.82
CA PRO A 244 24.18 -10.16 16.80
C PRO A 244 25.35 -9.51 16.06
N ALA A 245 25.80 -8.36 16.57
CA ALA A 245 27.01 -7.72 16.06
C ALA A 245 28.16 -8.74 16.03
N PRO A 246 28.99 -8.75 14.97
CA PRO A 246 30.17 -9.61 14.96
C PRO A 246 31.05 -9.27 16.17
N GLN A 247 31.38 -10.30 16.95
CA GLN A 247 32.36 -10.23 18.03
C GLN A 247 33.77 -10.05 17.48
#